data_AF-P97604-F1
#
_entry.id   AF-P97604-F1
#
_cell.length_a   1.000
_cell.length_b   1.000
_cell.length_c   1.000
_cell.angle_alpha   90.00
_cell.angle_beta   90.00
_cell.angle_gamma   90.00
#
_symmetry.space_group_name_H-M   'P 1'
#
loop_
_entity.id
_entity.type
_entity.pdbx_description
1 polymer ?
#
loop_
_entity_poly.entity_id
_entity_poly.type
_entity_poly.pdbx_seq_one_letter_code
_entity_poly.pdbx_strand_id
1 'polypeptide(L)'
;MKILKPYMRNTSILYYLCFLLNSHFLTEAGIHVFILGCVSVGLPKTEANWIDVRYDLEKIESLIQFIHIDTTLYTDSDFHPSCKVTAMNCFLLELQVILHEYSNMTLNETVRNVLYLANSTLSSNKNVIESGCKECEELEERNFTEFLQSFIHIVQMFINTS
;
A
#
# COMPACT_ATOMS: atom_id res chain seq x y z
N MET A 1 16.02 -30.90 3.44
CA MET A 1 15.84 -29.94 4.54
C MET A 1 17.18 -29.73 5.24
N LYS A 2 17.94 -28.69 4.87
CA LYS A 2 19.22 -28.35 5.53
C LYS A 2 19.08 -26.97 6.16
N ILE A 3 18.63 -26.94 7.41
CA ILE A 3 18.79 -25.79 8.30
C ILE A 3 19.90 -26.18 9.27
N LEU A 4 21.15 -25.79 8.98
CA LEU A 4 22.29 -25.93 9.88
C LEU A 4 23.26 -24.75 9.67
N LYS A 5 22.98 -23.63 10.32
CA LYS A 5 24.03 -22.70 10.77
C LYS A 5 23.69 -22.18 12.18
N PRO A 6 23.90 -22.97 13.24
CA PRO A 6 23.69 -22.50 14.62
C PRO A 6 24.89 -21.71 15.18
N TYR A 7 25.98 -21.50 14.43
CA TYR A 7 27.23 -20.96 14.98
C TYR A 7 27.46 -19.44 14.80
N MET A 8 26.45 -18.69 14.36
CA MET A 8 26.52 -17.22 14.28
C MET A 8 25.53 -16.57 15.28
N ARG A 9 25.28 -17.23 16.42
CA ARG A 9 24.29 -16.79 17.41
C ARG A 9 24.99 -16.24 18.66
N ASN A 10 24.80 -14.94 18.86
CA ASN A 10 24.75 -14.22 20.16
C ASN A 10 25.99 -13.69 20.88
N THR A 11 27.24 -14.09 20.65
CA THR A 11 28.34 -13.49 21.44
C THR A 11 28.64 -12.04 21.07
N SER A 12 28.65 -11.71 19.78
CA SER A 12 28.92 -10.34 19.31
C SER A 12 27.83 -9.36 19.75
N ILE A 13 26.55 -9.73 19.60
CA ILE A 13 25.42 -8.88 20.02
C ILE A 13 25.46 -8.63 21.53
N LEU A 14 25.77 -9.65 22.33
CA LEU A 14 25.87 -9.51 23.79
C LEU A 14 26.99 -8.55 24.20
N TYR A 15 28.13 -8.58 23.49
CA TYR A 15 29.23 -7.65 23.73
C TYR A 15 28.87 -6.21 23.36
N TYR A 16 28.21 -5.99 22.22
CA TYR A 16 27.74 -4.65 21.85
C TYR A 16 26.70 -4.11 22.84
N LEU A 17 25.76 -4.95 23.29
CA LEU A 17 24.80 -4.60 24.35
C LEU A 17 25.51 -4.27 25.66
N CYS A 18 26.47 -5.08 26.11
CA CYS A 18 27.25 -4.80 27.32
C CYS A 18 28.09 -3.52 27.21
N PHE A 19 28.66 -3.25 26.03
CA PHE A 19 29.42 -2.03 25.79
C PHE A 19 28.50 -0.80 25.80
N LEU A 20 27.31 -0.89 25.21
CA LEU A 20 26.29 0.17 25.26
C LEU A 20 25.78 0.40 26.70
N LEU A 21 25.53 -0.66 27.45
CA LEU A 21 25.09 -0.58 28.86
C LEU A 21 26.16 0.02 29.79
N ASN A 22 27.46 -0.20 29.51
CA ASN A 22 28.56 0.34 30.32
C ASN A 22 29.12 1.68 29.81
N SER A 23 28.75 2.11 28.61
CA SER A 23 29.16 3.40 28.07
C SER A 23 28.11 4.48 28.35
N HIS A 24 28.45 5.74 28.07
CA HIS A 24 27.69 6.96 28.34
C HIS A 24 26.21 7.01 27.87
N PHE A 25 25.67 5.92 27.33
CA PHE A 25 24.25 5.76 27.00
C PHE A 25 23.31 5.61 28.22
N LEU A 26 23.84 5.43 29.43
CA LEU A 26 23.02 5.51 30.67
C LEU A 26 22.64 6.95 31.07
N THR A 27 23.02 7.95 30.29
CA THR A 27 22.43 9.29 30.41
C THR A 27 20.96 9.26 30.01
N GLU A 28 20.13 10.11 30.59
CA GLU A 28 18.70 10.22 30.25
C GLU A 28 18.49 10.31 28.73
N ALA A 29 19.27 11.15 28.05
CA ALA A 29 19.28 11.27 26.60
C ALA A 29 19.65 9.95 25.89
N GLY A 30 20.66 9.22 26.38
CA GLY A 30 21.06 7.93 25.83
C GLY A 30 19.98 6.86 25.96
N ILE A 31 19.26 6.82 27.08
CA ILE A 31 18.11 5.93 27.28
C ILE A 31 16.99 6.28 26.30
N HIS A 32 16.68 7.57 26.11
CA HIS A 32 15.69 8.00 25.13
C HIS A 32 16.05 7.61 23.70
N VAL A 33 17.31 7.79 23.30
CA VAL A 33 17.79 7.39 21.96
C VAL A 33 17.73 5.87 21.80
N PHE A 34 18.09 5.11 22.83
CA PHE A 34 18.00 3.64 22.81
C PHE A 34 16.55 3.17 22.70
N ILE A 35 15.64 3.70 23.52
CA ILE A 35 14.20 3.38 23.44
C ILE A 35 13.65 3.73 22.06
N LEU A 36 13.97 4.92 21.53
CA LEU A 36 13.55 5.33 20.20
C LEU A 36 14.10 4.39 19.11
N GLY A 37 15.35 3.94 19.25
CA GLY A 37 15.97 2.94 18.37
C GLY A 37 15.31 1.55 18.48
N CYS A 38 14.95 1.10 19.67
CA CYS A 38 14.24 -0.17 19.86
C CYS A 38 12.82 -0.10 19.29
N VAL A 39 12.12 1.01 19.51
CA VAL A 39 10.79 1.25 18.93
C VAL A 39 10.92 1.29 17.41
N SER A 40 11.90 1.98 16.83
CA SER A 40 12.04 2.06 15.37
C SER A 40 12.37 0.72 14.71
N VAL A 41 13.12 -0.17 15.38
CA VAL A 41 13.37 -1.54 14.89
C VAL A 41 12.13 -2.44 15.06
N GLY A 42 11.31 -2.19 16.09
CA GLY A 42 10.10 -2.94 16.38
C GLY A 42 8.85 -2.44 15.63
N LEU A 43 8.86 -1.22 15.10
CA LEU A 43 7.80 -0.73 14.25
C LEU A 43 7.72 -1.67 13.04
N PRO A 44 6.55 -2.30 12.79
CA PRO A 44 6.38 -3.09 11.58
C PRO A 44 6.77 -2.20 10.41
N LYS A 45 7.49 -2.76 9.43
CA LYS A 45 7.81 -2.04 8.20
C LYS A 45 6.52 -1.42 7.70
N THR A 46 6.44 -0.09 7.70
CA THR A 46 5.31 0.66 7.15
C THR A 46 5.37 0.67 5.62
N GLU A 47 5.99 -0.35 5.01
CA GLU A 47 5.95 -0.57 3.57
C GLU A 47 4.48 -0.87 3.27
N ALA A 48 3.81 0.07 2.60
CA ALA A 48 2.40 -0.03 2.29
C ALA A 48 2.11 -1.35 1.58
N ASN A 49 1.25 -2.15 2.20
CA ASN A 49 0.90 -3.46 1.70
C ASN A 49 -0.37 -3.37 0.86
N TRP A 50 -0.38 -4.04 -0.28
CA TRP A 50 -1.59 -4.17 -1.11
C TRP A 50 -2.76 -4.82 -0.35
N ILE A 51 -2.48 -5.55 0.72
CA ILE A 51 -3.51 -6.04 1.66
C ILE A 51 -4.28 -4.90 2.32
N ASP A 52 -3.59 -3.82 2.73
CA ASP A 52 -4.23 -2.66 3.36
C ASP A 52 -5.06 -1.88 2.34
N VAL A 53 -4.55 -1.75 1.11
CA VAL A 53 -5.31 -1.18 -0.02
C VAL A 53 -6.60 -1.96 -0.25
N ARG A 54 -6.53 -3.29 -0.27
CA ARG A 54 -7.71 -4.15 -0.43
C ARG A 54 -8.73 -3.94 0.70
N TYR A 55 -8.28 -3.87 1.95
CA TYR A 55 -9.17 -3.65 3.09
C TYR A 55 -9.92 -2.31 2.98
N ASP A 56 -9.22 -1.24 2.57
CA ASP A 56 -9.86 0.06 2.34
C ASP A 56 -10.84 0.04 1.16
N LEU A 57 -10.58 -0.72 0.10
CA LEU A 57 -11.53 -0.91 -1.01
C LEU A 57 -12.80 -1.66 -0.55
N GLU A 58 -12.66 -2.73 0.25
CA GLU A 58 -13.81 -3.45 0.85
C GLU A 58 -14.62 -2.54 1.79
N LYS A 59 -13.95 -1.62 2.49
CA LYS A 59 -14.60 -0.58 3.29
C LYS A 59 -15.36 0.42 2.42
N ILE A 60 -14.80 0.84 1.28
CA ILE A 60 -15.51 1.68 0.30
C ILE A 60 -16.75 0.95 -0.23
N GLU A 61 -16.64 -0.34 -0.56
CA GLU A 61 -17.77 -1.17 -1.01
C GLU A 61 -18.91 -1.20 0.01
N SER A 62 -18.56 -1.25 1.29
CA SER A 62 -19.54 -1.19 2.38
C SER A 62 -20.18 0.20 2.53
N LEU A 63 -19.42 1.28 2.31
CA LEU A 63 -19.91 2.66 2.44
C LEU A 63 -20.89 3.04 1.33
N ILE A 64 -20.67 2.57 0.09
CA ILE A 64 -21.54 2.91 -1.05
C ILE A 64 -22.94 2.31 -0.95
N GLN A 65 -23.16 1.31 -0.09
CA GLN A 65 -24.52 0.85 0.20
C GLN A 65 -25.40 1.95 0.81
N PHE A 66 -24.79 2.96 1.42
CA PHE A 66 -25.46 4.08 2.07
C PHE A 66 -25.26 5.42 1.34
N ILE A 67 -24.36 5.47 0.35
CA ILE A 67 -24.02 6.66 -0.41
C ILE A 67 -24.32 6.39 -1.88
N HIS A 68 -25.29 7.11 -2.44
CA HIS A 68 -25.62 6.95 -3.84
C HIS A 68 -24.54 7.63 -4.70
N ILE A 69 -23.77 6.82 -5.42
CA ILE A 69 -22.77 7.24 -6.40
C ILE A 69 -23.28 6.84 -7.78
N ASP A 70 -23.68 7.81 -8.57
CA ASP A 70 -24.27 7.68 -9.91
C ASP A 70 -23.28 7.99 -11.05
N THR A 71 -22.01 8.21 -10.72
CA THR A 71 -20.95 8.47 -11.69
C THR A 71 -20.50 7.20 -12.43
N THR A 72 -19.99 7.39 -13.64
CA THR A 72 -19.32 6.36 -14.44
C THR A 72 -17.84 6.69 -14.56
N LEU A 73 -16.99 5.68 -14.41
CA LEU A 73 -15.53 5.83 -14.35
C LEU A 73 -14.86 4.91 -15.36
N TYR A 74 -13.75 5.36 -15.94
CA TYR A 74 -12.94 4.54 -16.83
C TYR A 74 -12.48 3.27 -16.11
N THR A 75 -12.90 2.11 -16.60
CA THR A 75 -12.68 0.85 -15.90
C THR A 75 -12.02 -0.16 -16.82
N ASP A 76 -10.79 -0.54 -16.51
CA ASP A 76 -10.17 -1.68 -17.17
C ASP A 76 -10.70 -2.97 -16.54
N SER A 77 -11.55 -3.70 -17.25
CA SER A 77 -12.13 -4.98 -16.79
C SER A 77 -11.36 -6.22 -17.28
N ASP A 78 -10.40 -6.03 -18.20
CA ASP A 78 -9.66 -7.12 -18.85
C ASP A 78 -8.18 -6.72 -19.00
N PHE A 79 -7.60 -6.19 -17.93
CA PHE A 79 -6.21 -5.73 -17.92
C PHE A 79 -5.26 -6.90 -18.14
N HIS A 80 -4.33 -6.74 -19.08
CA HIS A 80 -3.26 -7.71 -19.27
C HIS A 80 -2.22 -7.59 -18.13
N PRO A 81 -1.65 -8.69 -17.60
CA PRO A 81 -0.66 -8.63 -16.51
C PRO A 81 0.58 -7.78 -16.80
N SER A 82 0.91 -7.55 -18.07
CA SER A 82 2.02 -6.68 -18.50
C SER A 82 1.68 -5.19 -18.44
N CYS A 83 0.43 -4.84 -18.19
CA CYS A 83 -0.10 -3.47 -18.13
C CYS A 83 -0.64 -3.13 -16.74
N LYS A 84 -0.26 -3.91 -15.71
CA LYS A 84 -0.85 -3.80 -14.37
C LYS A 84 -0.52 -2.48 -13.68
N VAL A 85 0.65 -1.87 -13.97
CA VAL A 85 1.01 -0.57 -13.38
C VAL A 85 0.22 0.55 -14.04
N THR A 86 0.12 0.53 -15.38
CA THR A 86 -0.68 1.47 -16.17
C THR A 86 -2.15 1.39 -15.80
N ALA A 87 -2.71 0.19 -15.76
CA ALA A 87 -4.10 -0.02 -15.34
C ALA A 87 -4.34 0.46 -13.91
N MET A 88 -3.43 0.15 -12.97
CA MET A 88 -3.53 0.66 -11.60
C MET A 88 -3.50 2.19 -11.54
N ASN A 89 -2.64 2.85 -12.31
CA ASN A 89 -2.61 4.31 -12.38
C ASN A 89 -3.95 4.87 -12.86
N CYS A 90 -4.59 4.24 -13.85
CA CYS A 90 -5.93 4.64 -14.29
C CYS A 90 -6.95 4.55 -13.13
N PHE A 91 -7.00 3.41 -12.42
CA PHE A 91 -7.87 3.29 -11.24
C PHE A 91 -7.62 4.39 -10.18
N LEU A 92 -6.37 4.80 -9.96
CA LEU A 92 -6.05 5.87 -9.01
C LEU A 92 -6.41 7.27 -9.52
N LEU A 93 -6.41 7.50 -10.83
CA LEU A 93 -6.90 8.75 -11.44
C LEU A 93 -8.43 8.84 -11.30
N GLU A 94 -9.13 7.77 -11.64
CA GLU A 94 -10.59 7.71 -11.51
C GLU A 94 -11.06 7.81 -10.06
N LEU A 95 -10.29 7.25 -9.11
CA LEU A 95 -10.61 7.41 -7.69
C LEU A 95 -10.48 8.87 -7.21
N GLN A 96 -9.71 9.72 -7.90
CA GLN A 96 -9.67 11.16 -7.59
C GLN A 96 -10.94 11.89 -8.06
N VAL A 97 -11.61 11.39 -9.11
CA VAL A 97 -12.92 11.91 -9.53
C VAL A 97 -13.91 11.79 -8.37
N ILE A 98 -13.90 10.66 -7.65
CA ILE A 98 -14.74 10.47 -6.45
C ILE A 98 -14.48 11.51 -5.37
N LEU A 99 -13.22 11.88 -5.11
CA LEU A 99 -12.88 12.92 -4.13
C LEU A 99 -13.40 14.30 -4.53
N HIS A 100 -13.50 14.57 -5.83
CA HIS A 100 -13.95 15.84 -6.36
C HIS A 100 -15.49 15.95 -6.35
N GLU A 101 -16.16 14.87 -6.73
CA GLU A 101 -17.60 14.85 -6.93
C GLU A 101 -18.39 14.66 -5.61
N TYR A 102 -17.86 13.85 -4.69
CA TYR A 102 -18.62 13.44 -3.51
C TYR A 102 -18.09 14.05 -2.20
N SER A 103 -18.97 14.80 -1.53
CA SER A 103 -18.68 15.43 -0.24
C SER A 103 -19.09 14.52 0.93
N ASN A 104 -18.40 13.38 1.10
CA ASN A 104 -18.56 12.51 2.25
C ASN A 104 -17.24 12.33 3.00
N MET A 105 -17.19 12.72 4.27
CA MET A 105 -15.96 12.73 5.08
C MET A 105 -15.32 11.33 5.18
N THR A 106 -16.10 10.32 5.56
CA THR A 106 -15.61 8.95 5.76
C THR A 106 -15.15 8.31 4.45
N LEU A 107 -15.88 8.53 3.36
CA LEU A 107 -15.49 8.08 2.03
C LEU A 107 -14.18 8.76 1.61
N ASN A 108 -14.10 10.08 1.75
CA ASN A 108 -12.94 10.85 1.31
C ASN A 108 -11.67 10.52 2.10
N GLU A 109 -11.79 10.25 3.40
CA GLU A 109 -10.68 9.75 4.21
C GLU A 109 -10.20 8.39 3.73
N THR A 110 -11.13 7.46 3.48
CA THR A 110 -10.80 6.10 3.03
C THR A 110 -10.17 6.12 1.62
N VAL A 111 -10.71 6.93 0.71
CA VAL A 111 -10.15 7.12 -0.63
C VAL A 111 -8.76 7.75 -0.58
N ARG A 112 -8.53 8.76 0.26
CA ARG A 112 -7.19 9.35 0.44
C ARG A 112 -6.17 8.33 0.96
N ASN A 113 -6.59 7.44 1.86
CA ASN A 113 -5.73 6.35 2.34
C ASN A 113 -5.37 5.39 1.21
N VAL A 114 -6.34 4.96 0.39
CA VAL A 114 -6.09 4.13 -0.81
C VAL A 114 -5.06 4.81 -1.72
N LEU A 115 -5.27 6.08 -2.06
CA LEU A 115 -4.34 6.84 -2.90
C LEU A 115 -2.95 6.93 -2.29
N TYR A 116 -2.85 7.19 -0.99
CA TYR A 116 -1.57 7.28 -0.29
C TYR A 116 -0.81 5.95 -0.32
N LEU A 117 -1.50 4.86 0.07
CA LEU A 117 -0.93 3.52 0.14
C LEU A 117 -0.49 3.05 -1.26
N ALA A 118 -1.41 3.08 -2.24
CA ALA A 118 -1.13 2.61 -3.59
C ALA A 118 0.02 3.40 -4.26
N ASN A 119 0.03 4.74 -4.14
CA ASN A 119 1.12 5.55 -4.70
C ASN A 119 2.48 5.24 -4.04
N SER A 120 2.50 5.02 -2.72
CA SER A 120 3.73 4.67 -2.03
C SER A 120 4.29 3.33 -2.53
N THR A 121 3.44 2.32 -2.73
CA THR A 121 3.85 1.00 -3.25
C THR A 121 4.18 1.00 -4.74
N LEU A 122 3.49 1.81 -5.56
CA LEU A 122 3.83 1.98 -6.98
C LEU A 122 5.13 2.75 -7.18
N SER A 123 5.47 3.69 -6.29
CA SER A 123 6.70 4.47 -6.38
C SER A 123 7.97 3.60 -6.30
N SER A 124 7.91 2.45 -5.63
CA SER A 124 8.98 1.44 -5.65
C SER A 124 9.14 0.73 -7.01
N ASN A 125 8.14 0.78 -7.89
CA ASN A 125 8.12 0.16 -9.21
C ASN A 125 8.41 1.14 -10.37
N LYS A 126 8.99 2.33 -10.09
CA LYS A 126 9.24 3.39 -11.11
C LYS A 126 9.98 2.97 -12.39
N ASN A 127 10.68 1.83 -12.38
CA ASN A 127 11.46 1.35 -13.52
C ASN A 127 10.72 0.33 -14.40
N VAL A 128 9.43 0.07 -14.16
CA VAL A 128 8.63 -0.81 -15.03
C VAL A 128 8.22 -0.03 -16.27
N ILE A 129 8.85 -0.35 -17.40
CA ILE A 129 8.43 0.15 -18.71
C ILE A 129 7.38 -0.83 -19.25
N GLU A 130 6.12 -0.42 -19.22
CA GLU A 130 5.03 -1.14 -19.88
C GLU A 130 4.81 -0.55 -21.29
N SER A 131 4.48 -1.39 -22.28
CA SER A 131 4.30 -0.96 -23.66
C SER A 131 3.10 -1.65 -24.29
N GLY A 132 2.35 -0.93 -25.12
CA GLY A 132 1.14 -1.47 -25.77
C GLY A 132 -0.07 -1.57 -24.83
N CYS A 133 -0.05 -0.82 -23.74
CA CYS A 133 -1.18 -0.68 -22.82
C CYS A 133 -2.11 0.43 -23.32
N LYS A 134 -3.41 0.29 -23.05
CA LYS A 134 -4.39 1.35 -23.34
C LYS A 134 -4.18 2.53 -22.39
N GLU A 135 -4.39 3.72 -22.90
CA GLU A 135 -4.54 4.91 -22.06
C GLU A 135 -5.86 4.84 -21.28
N CYS A 136 -5.96 5.58 -20.18
CA CYS A 136 -7.12 5.49 -19.29
C CYS A 136 -8.42 5.90 -20.01
N GLU A 137 -8.36 6.96 -20.81
CA GLU A 137 -9.48 7.51 -21.59
C GLU A 137 -9.87 6.65 -22.80
N GLU A 138 -9.12 5.59 -23.12
CA GLU A 138 -9.49 4.60 -24.15
C GLU A 138 -10.33 3.44 -23.57
N LEU A 139 -10.51 3.41 -22.26
CA LEU A 139 -11.29 2.37 -21.57
C LEU A 139 -12.79 2.71 -21.60
N GLU A 140 -13.60 1.68 -21.37
CA GLU A 140 -15.04 1.86 -21.23
C GLU A 140 -15.37 2.42 -19.85
N GLU A 141 -16.24 3.42 -19.79
CA GLU A 141 -16.77 3.91 -18.52
C GLU A 141 -17.80 2.92 -17.96
N ARG A 142 -17.63 2.54 -16.70
CA ARG A 142 -18.52 1.63 -15.98
C ARG A 142 -19.05 2.29 -14.72
N ASN A 143 -20.15 1.75 -14.19
CA ASN A 143 -20.69 2.26 -12.93
C ASN A 143 -19.71 2.01 -11.78
N PHE A 144 -19.85 2.77 -10.69
CA PHE A 144 -18.92 2.69 -9.57
C PHE A 144 -18.79 1.29 -8.93
N THR A 145 -19.84 0.46 -8.99
CA THR A 145 -19.80 -0.91 -8.44
C THR A 145 -18.91 -1.80 -9.30
N GLU A 146 -19.07 -1.76 -10.63
CA GLU A 146 -18.22 -2.49 -11.58
C GLU A 146 -16.77 -2.01 -11.52
N PHE A 147 -16.56 -0.68 -11.42
CA PHE A 147 -15.26 -0.07 -11.23
C PHE A 147 -14.56 -0.65 -9.99
N LEU A 148 -15.24 -0.67 -8.84
CA LEU A 148 -14.66 -1.13 -7.59
C LEU A 148 -14.32 -2.63 -7.61
N GLN A 149 -15.18 -3.45 -8.22
CA GLN A 149 -14.92 -4.88 -8.40
C GLN A 149 -13.64 -5.12 -9.23
N SER A 150 -13.49 -4.37 -10.33
CA SER A 150 -12.29 -4.47 -11.15
C SER A 150 -11.04 -3.95 -10.44
N PHE A 151 -11.19 -2.89 -9.63
CA PHE A 151 -10.11 -2.36 -8.80
C PHE A 151 -9.63 -3.39 -7.76
N ILE A 152 -10.55 -4.05 -7.06
CA ILE A 152 -10.19 -5.13 -6.13
C ILE A 152 -9.46 -6.27 -6.87
N HIS A 153 -9.90 -6.60 -8.09
CA HIS A 153 -9.26 -7.64 -8.89
C HIS A 153 -7.81 -7.30 -9.26
N ILE A 154 -7.51 -6.06 -9.70
CA ILE A 154 -6.14 -5.67 -10.01
C ILE A 154 -5.27 -5.61 -8.74
N VAL A 155 -5.82 -5.13 -7.61
CA VAL A 155 -5.11 -5.16 -6.31
C VAL A 155 -4.73 -6.58 -5.93
N GLN A 156 -5.60 -7.56 -6.17
CA GLN A 156 -5.29 -8.97 -5.90
C GLN A 156 -4.10 -9.48 -6.74
N MET A 157 -3.90 -8.99 -7.96
CA MET A 157 -2.70 -9.34 -8.74
C MET A 157 -1.41 -8.82 -8.09
N PHE A 158 -1.46 -7.62 -7.52
CA PHE A 158 -0.33 -7.06 -6.80
C PHE A 158 -0.04 -7.83 -5.49
N ILE A 159 -1.08 -8.23 -4.75
CA ILE A 159 -0.93 -9.09 -3.57
C ILE A 159 -0.27 -10.43 -3.95
N ASN A 160 -0.72 -11.06 -5.04
CA ASN A 160 -0.21 -12.37 -5.45
C ASN A 160 1.20 -12.34 -6.05
N THR A 161 1.70 -11.15 -6.44
CA THR A 161 3.05 -10.97 -7.01
C THR A 161 4.06 -10.36 -6.04
N SER A 162 3.63 -9.99 -4.83
CA SER A 162 4.48 -9.49 -3.73
C SER A 162 5.09 -10.65 -2.92
#